data_AF-A0A3S4U5T8-F1
#
_entry.id   AF-A0A3S4U5T8-F1
#
_cell.length_a   1.000
_cell.length_b   1.000
_cell.length_c   1.000
_cell.angle_alpha   90.00
_cell.angle_beta   90.00
_cell.angle_gamma   90.00
#
_symmetry.space_group_name_H-M   'P 1'
#
loop_
_entity.id
_entity.type
_entity.pdbx_description
1 polymer ?
#
loop_
_entity_poly.entity_id
_entity_poly.type
_entity_poly.pdbx_seq_one_letter_code
_entity_poly.pdbx_strand_id
1 'polypeptide(L)'
;MRQQKAAKVAEMRAMLEKAEKENRSLDETETANFEAVKGEINQLTDEITRYETVADEERNLASNVNPVEQRSAKQFSNDELRHYIKTGELRNLTTTNGEDGGYSVIPQLDKDVMKRLTDDSVMRQICNVVRLPIGAKEYKN
;
A
#
# COMPACT_ATOMS: atom_id res chain seq x y z
N MET A 1 -1.25 8.33 -10.19
CA MET A 1 0.09 8.73 -10.67
C MET A 1 0.67 7.78 -11.71
N ARG A 2 1.13 6.56 -11.36
CA ARG A 2 1.76 5.64 -12.34
C ARG A 2 0.83 5.26 -13.51
N GLN A 3 -0.45 4.98 -13.25
CA GLN A 3 -1.43 4.68 -14.28
C GLN A 3 -1.73 5.90 -15.19
N GLN A 4 -1.77 7.10 -14.62
CA GLN A 4 -1.94 8.35 -15.39
C GLN A 4 -0.74 8.62 -16.29
N LYS A 5 0.50 8.42 -15.81
CA LYS A 5 1.71 8.48 -16.63
C LYS A 5 1.64 7.50 -17.80
N ALA A 6 1.22 6.26 -17.55
CA ALA A 6 1.07 5.26 -18.61
C ALA A 6 0.02 5.67 -19.67
N ALA A 7 -1.10 6.23 -19.25
CA ALA A 7 -2.13 6.75 -20.16
C ALA A 7 -1.60 7.90 -21.04
N LYS A 8 -0.87 8.85 -20.44
CA LYS A 8 -0.26 9.99 -21.16
C LYS A 8 0.86 9.56 -22.12
N VAL A 9 1.66 8.56 -21.76
CA VAL A 9 2.65 7.97 -22.67
C VAL A 9 1.96 7.26 -23.85
N ALA A 10 0.83 6.58 -23.61
CA ALA A 10 0.05 5.98 -24.68
C ALA A 10 -0.55 7.04 -25.63
N GLU A 11 -1.01 8.17 -25.08
CA GLU A 11 -1.47 9.33 -25.86
C GLU A 11 -0.36 9.90 -26.77
N MET A 12 0.85 10.10 -26.24
CA MET A 12 2.01 10.50 -27.04
C MET A 12 2.34 9.51 -28.16
N ARG A 13 2.26 8.20 -27.88
CA ARG A 13 2.49 7.16 -28.89
C ARG A 13 1.41 7.18 -29.97
N ALA A 14 0.14 7.35 -29.60
CA ALA A 14 -0.95 7.42 -30.55
C ALA A 14 -0.82 8.62 -31.49
N MET A 15 -0.33 9.76 -30.97
CA MET A 15 -0.06 10.95 -31.78
C MET A 15 1.04 10.71 -32.82
N LEU A 16 2.12 10.04 -32.43
CA LEU A 16 3.20 9.65 -33.35
C LEU A 16 2.72 8.62 -34.39
N GLU A 17 1.96 7.60 -33.96
CA GLU A 17 1.44 6.56 -34.85
C GLU A 17 0.46 7.14 -35.89
N LYS A 18 -0.33 8.14 -35.51
CA LYS A 18 -1.21 8.87 -36.45
C LYS A 18 -0.40 9.63 -37.50
N ALA A 19 0.64 10.35 -37.08
CA ALA A 19 1.52 11.08 -37.99
C ALA A 19 2.26 10.13 -38.96
N GLU A 20 2.75 8.99 -38.46
CA GLU A 20 3.37 7.93 -39.27
C GLU A 20 2.39 7.33 -40.29
N LYS A 21 1.15 7.00 -39.88
CA LYS A 21 0.11 6.49 -40.80
C LYS A 21 -0.22 7.46 -41.92
N GLU A 22 -0.19 8.76 -41.61
CA GLU A 22 -0.45 9.83 -42.56
C GLU A 22 0.80 10.19 -43.40
N ASN A 23 1.94 9.51 -43.20
CA ASN A 23 3.23 9.78 -43.83
C ASN A 23 3.62 11.28 -43.78
N ARG A 24 3.28 11.96 -42.70
CA ARG A 24 3.60 13.38 -42.50
C ARG A 24 4.26 13.60 -41.14
N SER A 25 5.03 14.66 -41.05
CA SER A 25 5.47 15.17 -39.76
C SER A 25 4.29 15.75 -38.97
N LEU A 26 4.43 15.78 -37.64
CA LEU A 26 3.50 16.48 -36.77
C LEU A 26 3.34 17.92 -37.24
N ASP A 27 2.10 18.42 -37.27
CA ASP A 27 1.86 19.83 -37.49
C ASP A 27 2.22 20.66 -36.25
N GLU A 28 2.17 21.99 -36.37
CA GLU A 28 2.56 22.90 -35.30
C GLU A 28 1.68 22.76 -34.04
N THR A 29 0.40 22.39 -34.23
CA THR A 29 -0.55 22.18 -33.13
C THR A 29 -0.33 20.84 -32.43
N GLU A 30 -0.10 19.77 -33.20
CA GLU A 30 0.24 18.44 -32.69
C GLU A 30 1.60 18.47 -31.99
N THR A 31 2.56 19.24 -32.49
CA THR A 31 3.86 19.45 -31.84
C THR A 31 3.72 20.16 -30.49
N ALA A 32 2.90 21.22 -30.42
CA ALA A 32 2.63 21.91 -29.16
C ALA A 32 1.94 21.00 -28.13
N ASN A 33 0.98 20.19 -28.57
CA ASN A 33 0.32 19.19 -27.72
C ASN A 33 1.28 18.11 -27.24
N PHE A 34 2.17 17.64 -28.11
CA PHE A 34 3.20 16.65 -27.76
C PHE A 34 4.13 17.18 -26.66
N GLU A 35 4.64 18.41 -26.79
CA GLU A 35 5.49 19.01 -25.76
C GLU A 35 4.72 19.27 -24.45
N ALA A 36 3.44 19.62 -24.52
CA ALA A 36 2.59 19.75 -23.33
C ALA A 36 2.43 18.42 -22.59
N VAL A 37 2.06 17.34 -23.29
CA VAL A 37 1.91 15.99 -22.70
C VAL A 37 3.24 15.48 -22.14
N LYS A 38 4.35 15.75 -22.83
CA LYS A 38 5.70 15.45 -22.34
C LYS A 38 6.04 16.22 -21.06
N GLY A 39 5.64 17.49 -20.96
CA GLY A 39 5.74 18.28 -19.74
C GLY A 39 4.99 17.65 -18.55
N GLU A 40 3.74 17.22 -18.78
CA GLU A 40 2.93 16.53 -17.77
C GLU A 40 3.56 15.19 -17.33
N ILE A 41 4.13 14.42 -18.28
CA ILE A 41 4.82 13.15 -17.97
C ILE A 41 6.05 13.40 -17.10
N ASN A 42 6.82 14.45 -17.39
CA ASN A 42 7.99 14.81 -16.59
C ASN A 42 7.58 15.20 -15.17
N GLN A 43 6.57 16.06 -15.01
CA GLN A 43 6.02 16.43 -13.70
C GLN A 43 5.56 15.20 -12.90
N LEU A 44 4.79 14.31 -13.53
CA LEU A 44 4.35 13.06 -12.90
C LEU A 44 5.53 12.16 -12.52
N THR A 45 6.60 12.15 -13.31
CA THR A 45 7.79 11.35 -13.03
C THR A 45 8.57 11.90 -11.84
N ASP A 46 8.74 13.21 -11.78
CA ASP A 46 9.40 13.89 -10.66
C ASP A 46 8.61 13.68 -9.37
N GLU A 47 7.29 13.78 -9.43
CA GLU A 47 6.42 13.57 -8.27
C GLU A 47 6.46 12.12 -7.79
N ILE A 48 6.39 11.14 -8.70
CA ILE A 48 6.58 9.72 -8.37
C ILE A 48 7.93 9.51 -7.68
N THR A 49 9.01 10.07 -8.24
CA THR A 49 10.36 9.94 -7.67
C THR A 49 10.42 10.51 -6.26
N ARG A 50 9.84 11.69 -6.02
CA ARG A 50 9.78 12.29 -4.67
C ARG A 50 9.03 11.42 -3.67
N TYR A 51 7.87 10.88 -4.06
CA TYR A 51 7.12 9.99 -3.19
C TYR A 51 7.86 8.68 -2.93
N GLU A 52 8.56 8.14 -3.93
CA GLU A 52 9.38 6.95 -3.77
C GLU A 52 10.57 7.20 -2.85
N THR A 53 11.26 8.33 -2.98
CA THR A 53 12.35 8.69 -2.07
C THR A 53 11.85 8.84 -0.64
N VAL A 54 10.71 9.50 -0.41
CA VAL A 54 10.14 9.61 0.95
C VAL A 54 9.75 8.23 1.48
N ALA A 55 9.08 7.40 0.69
CA ALA A 55 8.68 6.06 1.11
C ALA A 55 9.89 5.15 1.40
N ASP A 56 10.96 5.27 0.62
CA ASP A 56 12.20 4.53 0.84
C ASP A 56 12.96 5.05 2.06
N GLU A 57 12.99 6.36 2.29
CA GLU A 57 13.54 6.95 3.52
C GLU A 57 12.76 6.52 4.76
N GLU A 58 11.42 6.56 4.72
CA GLU A 58 10.56 6.05 5.79
C GLU A 58 10.79 4.55 6.05
N ARG A 59 10.97 3.75 4.99
CA ARG A 59 11.32 2.33 5.11
C ARG A 59 12.71 2.13 5.70
N ASN A 60 13.69 2.94 5.32
CA ASN A 60 15.06 2.87 5.84
C ASN A 60 15.12 3.32 7.31
N LEU A 61 14.36 4.33 7.71
CA LEU A 61 14.16 4.72 9.10
C LEU A 61 13.46 3.61 9.90
N ALA A 62 12.41 2.99 9.34
CA ALA A 62 11.75 1.83 9.96
C ALA A 62 12.69 0.61 10.05
N SER A 63 13.62 0.45 9.10
CA SER A 63 14.64 -0.62 9.12
C SER A 63 15.72 -0.42 10.19
N ASN A 64 15.85 0.78 10.77
CA ASN A 64 16.67 1.03 11.96
C ASN A 64 15.95 0.67 13.27
N VAL A 65 14.67 0.26 13.23
CA VAL A 65 13.92 -0.28 14.37
C VAL A 65 14.01 -1.80 14.35
N ASN A 66 15.18 -2.32 14.72
CA ASN A 66 15.53 -3.74 14.80
C ASN A 66 15.39 -4.51 13.46
N PRO A 67 16.39 -5.31 13.05
CA PRO A 67 16.17 -6.21 11.94
C PRO A 67 15.02 -7.16 12.29
N VAL A 68 13.87 -7.01 11.62
CA VAL A 68 12.94 -8.12 11.46
C VAL A 68 13.79 -9.22 10.85
N GLU A 69 13.98 -10.31 11.61
CA GLU A 69 14.73 -11.47 11.19
C GLU A 69 14.49 -11.69 9.69
N GLN A 70 15.54 -11.50 8.88
CA GLN A 70 15.52 -11.96 7.50
C GLN A 70 15.37 -13.47 7.61
N ARG A 71 14.12 -13.95 7.64
CA ARG A 71 13.79 -15.36 7.52
C ARG A 71 14.46 -15.77 6.23
N SER A 72 15.50 -16.59 6.39
CA SER A 72 16.15 -17.32 5.32
C SER A 72 15.09 -17.72 4.30
N ALA A 73 15.34 -17.45 3.03
CA ALA A 73 14.48 -17.90 1.94
C ALA A 73 14.24 -19.41 2.12
N LYS A 74 13.14 -19.75 2.77
CA LYS A 74 12.86 -21.12 3.17
C LYS A 74 12.45 -21.82 1.91
N GLN A 75 13.41 -22.52 1.30
CA GLN A 75 13.13 -23.43 0.19
C GLN A 75 12.05 -24.39 0.66
N PHE A 76 10.86 -24.29 0.06
CA PHE A 76 9.74 -25.16 0.37
C PHE A 76 10.15 -26.62 0.16
N SER A 77 9.86 -27.47 1.14
CA SER A 77 10.21 -28.90 1.09
C SER A 77 9.23 -29.67 0.19
N ASN A 78 9.68 -30.77 -0.42
CA ASN A 78 8.85 -31.61 -1.32
C ASN A 78 7.55 -32.09 -0.64
N ASP A 79 7.57 -32.30 0.68
CA ASP A 79 6.39 -32.70 1.46
C ASP A 79 5.33 -31.61 1.54
N GLU A 80 5.73 -30.34 1.55
CA GLU A 80 4.80 -29.20 1.55
C GLU A 80 4.09 -29.07 0.19
N LEU A 81 4.82 -29.32 -0.91
CA LEU A 81 4.23 -29.39 -2.25
C LEU A 81 3.25 -30.56 -2.40
N ARG A 82 3.58 -31.74 -1.85
CA ARG A 82 2.69 -32.91 -1.89
C ARG A 82 1.40 -32.68 -1.13
N HIS A 83 1.46 -31.97 -0.01
CA HIS A 83 0.28 -31.59 0.77
C HIS A 83 -0.63 -30.65 -0.04
N TYR A 84 -0.07 -29.60 -0.64
CA TYR A 84 -0.82 -28.65 -1.47
C TYR A 84 -1.51 -29.33 -2.67
N ILE A 85 -0.83 -30.23 -3.36
CA ILE A 85 -1.42 -30.97 -4.50
C ILE A 85 -2.59 -31.85 -4.03
N LYS A 86 -2.51 -32.39 -2.81
CA LYS A 86 -3.49 -33.36 -2.30
C LYS A 86 -4.72 -32.69 -1.68
N THR A 87 -4.56 -31.54 -1.02
CA THR A 87 -5.66 -30.87 -0.28
C THR A 87 -6.06 -29.52 -0.86
N GLY A 88 -5.25 -28.94 -1.75
CA GLY A 88 -5.48 -27.60 -2.32
C GLY A 88 -5.20 -26.45 -1.34
N GLU A 89 -4.81 -26.73 -0.10
CA GLU A 89 -4.55 -25.71 0.92
C GLU A 89 -3.06 -25.35 0.97
N LEU A 90 -2.75 -24.08 0.73
CA LEU A 90 -1.48 -23.48 1.12
C LEU A 90 -1.51 -23.34 2.64
N ARG A 91 -0.56 -23.96 3.37
CA ARG A 91 -0.44 -23.74 4.83
C ARG A 91 -0.44 -22.24 5.12
N ASN A 92 -1.31 -21.84 6.05
CA ASN A 92 -1.62 -20.49 6.50
C ASN A 92 -0.47 -19.48 6.33
N LEU A 93 -0.62 -18.56 5.38
CA LEU A 93 0.11 -17.28 5.37
C LEU A 93 -0.49 -16.38 6.46
N THR A 94 -0.06 -16.51 7.71
CA THR A 94 -0.31 -15.47 8.75
C THR A 94 0.70 -15.53 9.90
N THR A 95 0.82 -14.40 10.58
CA THR A 95 2.03 -13.89 11.24
C THR A 95 1.92 -13.89 12.78
N THR A 96 2.04 -15.02 13.50
CA THR A 96 2.59 -15.14 14.90
C THR A 96 2.67 -16.62 15.32
N ASN A 97 3.33 -16.85 16.46
CA ASN A 97 3.91 -18.10 16.95
C ASN A 97 2.91 -19.05 17.66
N GLY A 98 1.77 -19.29 17.04
CA GLY A 98 0.79 -20.30 17.48
C GLY A 98 0.25 -21.08 16.30
N GLU A 99 -0.28 -22.28 16.56
CA GLU A 99 -0.80 -23.22 15.55
C GLU A 99 -1.97 -22.64 14.71
N ASP A 100 -2.45 -21.44 15.06
CA ASP A 100 -3.57 -20.76 14.41
C ASP A 100 -3.24 -19.28 14.06
N GLY A 101 -2.26 -19.08 13.17
CA GLY A 101 -2.13 -17.88 12.29
C GLY A 101 -2.21 -16.49 12.95
N GLY A 102 -1.08 -15.92 13.33
CA GLY A 102 -1.06 -14.66 14.08
C GLY A 102 -1.25 -13.33 13.35
N TYR A 103 -1.37 -12.29 14.19
CA TYR A 103 -1.66 -10.88 13.88
C TYR A 103 -0.66 -10.19 12.93
N SER A 104 -1.19 -9.60 11.86
CA SER A 104 -0.46 -8.80 10.87
C SER A 104 -0.04 -7.39 11.35
N VAL A 105 -0.30 -7.04 12.62
CA VAL A 105 -0.18 -5.67 13.11
C VAL A 105 0.58 -5.63 14.43
N ILE A 106 1.56 -4.73 14.53
CA ILE A 106 2.36 -4.49 15.73
C ILE A 106 1.41 -4.09 16.89
N PRO A 107 1.46 -4.71 18.08
CA PRO A 107 0.49 -4.51 19.18
C PRO A 107 0.29 -3.07 19.66
N GLN A 108 1.22 -2.16 19.33
CA GLN A 108 1.09 -0.73 19.63
C GLN A 108 0.12 -0.04 18.65
N LEU A 109 0.16 -0.40 17.37
CA LEU A 109 -0.69 0.18 16.33
C LEU A 109 -2.15 -0.29 16.48
N ASP A 110 -2.37 -1.52 16.91
CA ASP A 110 -3.71 -2.05 17.23
C ASP A 110 -4.39 -1.27 18.36
N LYS A 111 -3.63 -0.91 19.41
CA LYS A 111 -4.15 -0.07 20.51
C LYS A 111 -4.55 1.32 20.04
N ASP A 112 -3.76 1.92 19.15
CA ASP A 112 -4.04 3.27 18.64
C ASP A 112 -5.25 3.26 17.68
N VAL A 113 -5.39 2.23 16.85
CA VAL A 113 -6.56 2.04 15.98
C VAL A 113 -7.83 1.80 16.82
N MET A 114 -7.77 0.89 17.80
CA MET A 114 -8.91 0.61 18.68
C MET A 114 -9.30 1.81 19.54
N LYS A 115 -8.31 2.60 20.01
CA LYS A 115 -8.55 3.85 20.73
C LYS A 115 -9.28 4.86 19.84
N ARG A 116 -8.82 5.04 18.60
CA ARG A 116 -9.46 5.96 17.65
C ARG A 116 -10.87 5.54 17.29
N LEU A 117 -11.10 4.26 17.01
CA LEU A 117 -12.44 3.71 16.75
C LEU A 117 -13.39 3.88 17.93
N THR A 118 -12.87 3.77 19.16
CA THR A 118 -13.66 3.96 20.38
C THR A 118 -13.98 5.44 20.60
N ASP A 119 -13.01 6.33 20.41
CA ASP A 119 -13.15 7.77 20.66
C ASP A 119 -13.96 8.50 19.56
N ASP A 120 -13.85 8.09 18.29
CA ASP A 120 -14.59 8.67 17.15
C ASP A 120 -16.02 8.10 17.00
N SER A 121 -16.42 7.16 17.86
CA SER A 121 -17.79 6.62 17.85
C SER A 121 -18.81 7.70 18.22
N VAL A 122 -19.75 7.97 17.32
CA VAL A 122 -20.86 8.93 17.51
C VAL A 122 -21.63 8.66 18.81
N MET A 123 -21.80 7.39 19.16
CA MET A 123 -22.50 7.00 20.38
C MET A 123 -21.74 7.45 21.64
N ARG A 124 -20.40 7.44 21.60
CA ARG A 124 -19.55 7.88 22.70
C ARG A 124 -19.50 9.40 22.84
N GLN A 125 -19.69 10.14 21.74
CA GLN A 125 -19.80 11.61 21.76
C GLN A 125 -21.11 12.09 22.39
N ILE A 126 -22.20 11.34 22.23
CA ILE A 126 -23.53 11.73 22.74
C ILE A 126 -23.75 11.25 24.19
N CYS A 127 -23.02 10.23 24.64
CA CYS A 127 -23.13 9.67 25.99
C CYS A 127 -22.15 10.30 26.99
N ASN A 128 -22.55 10.40 28.26
CA ASN A 128 -21.63 10.77 29.34
C ASN A 128 -20.79 9.56 29.75
N VAL A 129 -19.51 9.54 29.37
CA VAL A 129 -18.61 8.41 29.63
C VAL A 129 -17.87 8.59 30.95
N VAL A 130 -18.18 7.76 31.94
CA VAL A 130 -17.48 7.76 33.22
C VAL A 130 -16.41 6.67 33.23
N ARG A 131 -15.16 7.05 33.50
CA ARG A 131 -14.04 6.11 33.60
C ARG A 131 -14.01 5.51 35.01
N LEU A 132 -14.37 4.24 35.13
CA LEU A 132 -14.21 3.50 36.37
C LEU A 132 -12.74 3.13 36.59
N PRO A 133 -12.23 3.21 37.84
CA PRO A 133 -10.92 2.67 38.17
C PRO A 133 -10.88 1.15 37.94
N ILE A 134 -9.73 0.65 37.50
CA ILE A 134 -9.52 -0.76 37.16
C ILE A 134 -9.89 -1.65 38.35
N GLY A 135 -10.97 -2.43 38.20
CA GLY A 135 -11.49 -3.34 39.22
C GLY A 135 -12.89 -3.03 39.75
N ALA A 136 -13.47 -1.86 39.45
CA ALA A 136 -14.84 -1.55 39.82
C ALA A 136 -15.82 -2.16 38.79
N LYS A 137 -16.56 -3.20 39.19
CA LYS A 137 -17.42 -3.96 38.29
C LYS A 137 -18.75 -3.29 37.94
N GLU A 138 -19.20 -2.28 38.66
CA GLU A 138 -20.54 -1.71 38.41
C GLU A 138 -20.60 -0.21 38.69
N TYR A 139 -21.24 0.51 37.77
CA TYR A 139 -21.72 1.87 37.97
C TYR A 139 -23.14 1.76 38.56
N LYS A 140 -23.35 2.23 39.80
CA LYS A 140 -24.68 2.27 40.39
C LYS A 140 -25.36 3.57 39.93
N ASN A 141 -26.48 3.42 39.23
CA ASN A 141 -27.37 4.53 38.85
C ASN A 141 -28.02 5.17 40.09
#